data_AF-A0AAW1CBS9-F1
#
_entry.id   AF-A0AAW1CBS9-F1
#
_cell.length_a   1.000
_cell.length_b   1.000
_cell.length_c   1.000
_cell.angle_alpha   90.00
_cell.angle_beta   90.00
_cell.angle_gamma   90.00
#
_symmetry.space_group_name_H-M   'P 1'
#
loop_
_entity.id
_entity.type
_entity.pdbx_description
1 polymer ?
#
loop_
_entity_poly.entity_id
_entity_poly.type
_entity_poly.pdbx_seq_one_letter_code
_entity_poly.pdbx_strand_id
1 'polypeptide(L)'
;MDWMFLWSCLLRYSYLRLEKICLKSSLKGIPGFGWAMQVAAFIFIQRKWEEDKHHFGNMLDYFCDIHEPLQLLIFPEGTDLTDETKARSDTFAEKNGLQKYEYVLHPRTTGFTFIVDRLRDGNNLDAVHDITVAYPQNIPQTEKHLLCGNFPKEIHFHVCRHPVESLPTSVEDLQLWCQKRWEEKEERLRHFYEGKKYFDV
;
A
#
# COMPACT_ATOMS: atom_id res chain seq x y z
N MET A 1 -6.06 -7.62 -3.43
CA MET A 1 -7.54 -7.45 -3.51
C MET A 1 -8.04 -6.30 -2.67
N ASP A 2 -7.31 -5.90 -1.64
CA ASP A 2 -7.72 -4.92 -0.62
C ASP A 2 -8.12 -3.57 -1.22
N TRP A 3 -7.49 -3.19 -2.34
CA TRP A 3 -7.81 -1.98 -3.08
C TRP A 3 -9.28 -1.95 -3.60
N MET A 4 -9.89 -3.09 -3.94
CA MET A 4 -11.29 -3.14 -4.38
C MET A 4 -12.25 -2.81 -3.24
N PHE A 5 -11.94 -3.26 -2.03
CA PHE A 5 -12.74 -2.94 -0.85
C PHE A 5 -12.52 -1.49 -0.42
N LEU A 6 -11.29 -0.99 -0.58
CA LEU A 6 -10.99 0.43 -0.37
C LEU A 6 -11.81 1.31 -1.32
N TRP A 7 -12.04 0.92 -2.58
CA TRP A 7 -12.93 1.65 -3.49
C TRP A 7 -14.35 1.82 -2.94
N SER A 8 -14.87 0.83 -2.22
CA SER A 8 -16.19 0.93 -1.59
C SER A 8 -16.22 2.00 -0.49
N CYS A 9 -15.12 2.16 0.24
CA CYS A 9 -14.95 3.25 1.21
C CYS A 9 -14.78 4.60 0.49
N LEU A 10 -13.92 4.65 -0.53
CA LEU A 10 -13.65 5.87 -1.27
C LEU A 10 -14.88 6.40 -2.00
N LEU A 11 -15.75 5.54 -2.55
CA LEU A 11 -17.03 5.97 -3.14
C LEU A 11 -17.95 6.71 -2.16
N ARG A 12 -17.79 6.49 -0.85
CA ARG A 12 -18.61 7.12 0.19
C ARG A 12 -17.96 8.36 0.78
N TYR A 13 -16.63 8.40 0.83
CA TYR A 13 -15.88 9.42 1.57
C TYR A 13 -14.93 10.28 0.70
N SER A 14 -14.76 9.96 -0.58
CA SER A 14 -13.81 10.61 -1.50
C SER A 14 -14.25 10.43 -2.98
N TYR A 15 -13.35 10.69 -3.93
CA TYR A 15 -13.56 10.52 -5.36
C TYR A 15 -12.58 9.51 -5.95
N LEU A 16 -13.09 8.40 -6.50
CA LEU A 16 -12.27 7.39 -7.18
C LEU A 16 -11.42 7.94 -8.32
N ARG A 17 -11.86 9.03 -8.96
CA ARG A 17 -11.12 9.65 -10.08
C ARG A 17 -9.72 10.14 -9.67
N LEU A 18 -9.58 10.57 -8.43
CA LEU A 18 -8.34 11.12 -7.87
C LEU A 18 -7.36 10.00 -7.46
N GLU A 19 -7.87 8.77 -7.30
CA GLU A 19 -7.05 7.64 -6.91
C GLU A 19 -6.15 7.19 -8.06
N LYS A 20 -4.87 6.99 -7.73
CA LYS A 20 -3.85 6.36 -8.56
C LYS A 20 -3.25 5.22 -7.75
N ILE A 21 -3.13 4.05 -8.36
CA ILE A 21 -2.59 2.86 -7.68
C ILE A 21 -1.26 2.49 -8.31
N CYS A 22 -0.26 2.19 -7.47
CA CYS A 22 0.99 1.60 -7.94
C CYS A 22 0.79 0.08 -8.13
N LEU A 23 0.94 -0.37 -9.37
CA LEU A 23 0.63 -1.73 -9.81
C LEU A 23 1.81 -2.39 -10.52
N LYS A 24 1.82 -3.72 -10.55
CA LYS A 24 2.81 -4.49 -11.29
C LYS A 24 2.66 -4.27 -12.80
N SER A 25 3.77 -4.02 -13.50
CA SER A 25 3.80 -3.75 -14.94
C SER A 25 3.14 -4.83 -15.80
N SER A 26 3.16 -6.10 -15.36
CA SER A 26 2.48 -7.19 -16.08
C SER A 26 0.97 -7.01 -16.21
N LEU A 27 0.34 -6.25 -15.30
CA LEU A 27 -1.10 -5.96 -15.35
C LEU A 27 -1.47 -5.05 -16.53
N LYS A 28 -0.51 -4.31 -17.09
CA LYS A 28 -0.69 -3.45 -18.27
C LYS A 28 -1.20 -4.24 -19.49
N GLY A 29 -0.78 -5.51 -19.61
CA GLY A 29 -1.11 -6.37 -20.74
C GLY A 29 -2.49 -7.00 -20.68
N ILE A 30 -3.22 -6.90 -19.56
CA ILE A 30 -4.54 -7.53 -19.41
C ILE A 30 -5.58 -6.74 -20.22
N PRO A 31 -6.25 -7.36 -21.21
CA PRO A 31 -7.28 -6.67 -21.98
C PRO A 31 -8.43 -6.17 -21.10
N GLY A 32 -8.97 -5.00 -21.41
CA GLY A 32 -10.01 -4.34 -20.61
C GLY A 32 -9.43 -3.67 -19.37
N PHE A 33 -9.18 -4.44 -18.30
CA PHE A 33 -8.73 -3.88 -17.01
C PHE A 33 -7.39 -3.15 -17.12
N GLY A 34 -6.38 -3.79 -17.73
CA GLY A 34 -5.05 -3.19 -17.89
C GLY A 34 -5.07 -1.94 -18.77
N TRP A 35 -5.94 -1.89 -19.78
CA TRP A 35 -6.12 -0.70 -20.63
C TRP A 35 -6.84 0.42 -19.89
N ALA A 36 -7.89 0.12 -19.14
CA ALA A 36 -8.60 1.09 -18.32
C ALA A 36 -7.67 1.72 -17.27
N MET A 37 -6.84 0.91 -16.61
CA MET A 37 -5.84 1.39 -15.63
C MET A 37 -4.78 2.30 -16.25
N GLN A 38 -4.36 2.02 -17.50
CA GLN A 38 -3.46 2.90 -18.24
C GLN A 38 -4.11 4.25 -18.55
N VAL A 39 -5.37 4.26 -19.01
CA VAL A 39 -6.13 5.49 -19.27
C VAL A 39 -6.38 6.27 -17.98
N ALA A 40 -6.55 5.58 -16.84
CA ALA A 40 -6.67 6.19 -15.53
C ALA A 40 -5.35 6.76 -14.96
N ALA A 41 -4.25 6.67 -15.71
CA ALA A 41 -2.91 7.10 -15.32
C ALA A 41 -2.38 6.39 -14.05
N PHE A 42 -2.72 5.10 -13.87
CA PHE A 42 -2.10 4.31 -12.79
C PHE A 42 -0.61 4.10 -13.05
N ILE A 43 0.16 3.93 -11.99
CA ILE A 43 1.61 3.85 -12.09
C ILE A 43 2.03 2.37 -12.14
N PHE A 44 2.68 1.97 -13.23
CA PHE A 44 3.08 0.58 -13.46
C PHE A 44 4.58 0.40 -13.19
N ILE A 45 4.93 -0.47 -12.24
CA ILE A 45 6.32 -0.73 -11.83
C ILE A 45 6.75 -2.17 -12.12
N GLN A 46 8.00 -2.34 -12.51
CA GLN A 46 8.64 -3.65 -12.75
C GLN A 46 9.17 -4.30 -11.47
N ARG A 47 9.15 -3.58 -10.34
CA ARG A 47 9.73 -3.95 -9.05
C ARG A 47 11.26 -4.07 -9.10
N LYS A 48 11.87 -3.25 -9.95
CA LYS A 48 13.33 -3.09 -10.10
C LYS A 48 13.63 -1.60 -10.06
N TRP A 49 14.24 -1.17 -8.96
CA TRP A 49 14.43 0.25 -8.68
C TRP A 49 15.13 1.02 -9.80
N GLU A 50 16.20 0.46 -10.37
CA GLU A 50 16.96 1.11 -11.45
C GLU A 50 16.14 1.36 -12.72
N GLU A 51 15.20 0.47 -13.03
CA GLU A 51 14.31 0.63 -14.20
C GLU A 51 13.12 1.53 -13.86
N ASP A 52 12.61 1.45 -12.64
CA ASP A 52 11.39 2.12 -12.21
C ASP A 52 11.63 3.59 -11.83
N LYS A 53 12.79 3.95 -11.27
CA LYS A 53 13.07 5.28 -10.69
C LYS A 53 12.73 6.44 -11.64
N HIS A 54 13.13 6.34 -12.90
CA HIS A 54 12.90 7.41 -13.88
C HIS A 54 11.42 7.48 -14.30
N HIS A 55 10.79 6.34 -14.57
CA HIS A 55 9.36 6.32 -14.91
C HIS A 55 8.51 6.84 -13.76
N PHE A 56 8.85 6.41 -12.55
CA PHE A 56 8.17 6.78 -11.33
C PHE A 56 8.31 8.27 -11.01
N GLY A 57 9.53 8.81 -11.14
CA GLY A 57 9.80 10.25 -11.02
C GLY A 57 8.97 11.07 -12.00
N ASN A 58 9.01 10.73 -13.29
CA ASN A 58 8.25 11.45 -14.32
C ASN A 58 6.73 11.48 -14.05
N MET A 59 6.17 10.38 -13.54
CA MET A 59 4.75 10.31 -13.21
C MET A 59 4.41 11.21 -12.01
N LEU A 60 5.24 11.20 -10.97
CA LEU A 60 5.06 12.07 -9.80
C LEU A 60 5.22 13.54 -10.17
N ASP A 61 6.25 13.88 -10.94
CA ASP A 61 6.49 15.24 -11.43
C ASP A 61 5.28 15.73 -12.27
N TYR A 62 4.76 14.88 -13.18
CA TYR A 62 3.52 15.17 -13.92
C TYR A 62 2.33 15.43 -13.00
N PHE A 63 2.14 14.65 -11.94
CA PHE A 63 1.03 14.87 -11.00
C PHE A 63 1.18 16.16 -10.20
N CYS A 64 2.41 16.58 -9.89
CA CYS A 64 2.68 17.89 -9.31
C CYS A 64 2.37 19.01 -10.31
N ASP A 65 2.79 18.86 -11.58
CA ASP A 65 2.62 19.89 -12.61
C ASP A 65 1.16 20.17 -12.98
N ILE A 66 0.28 19.16 -12.93
CA ILE A 66 -1.16 19.35 -13.22
C ILE A 66 -1.93 20.03 -12.09
N HIS A 67 -1.34 20.15 -10.89
CA HIS A 67 -1.95 20.78 -9.71
C HIS A 67 -3.34 20.23 -9.33
N GLU A 68 -3.60 18.96 -9.66
CA GLU A 68 -4.83 18.26 -9.29
C GLU A 68 -4.61 17.46 -7.99
N PRO A 69 -5.62 17.37 -7.10
CA PRO A 69 -5.51 16.55 -5.90
C PRO A 69 -5.18 15.09 -6.22
N LEU A 70 -4.07 14.59 -5.68
CA LEU A 70 -3.60 13.23 -5.90
C LEU A 70 -3.89 12.34 -4.69
N GLN A 71 -4.53 11.19 -4.92
CA GLN A 71 -4.62 10.12 -3.93
C GLN A 71 -3.82 8.92 -4.42
N LEU A 72 -2.57 8.78 -3.97
CA LEU A 72 -1.69 7.69 -4.39
C LEU A 72 -1.72 6.51 -3.41
N LEU A 73 -2.17 5.35 -3.87
CA LEU A 73 -2.17 4.09 -3.12
C LEU A 73 -0.91 3.28 -3.46
N ILE A 74 -0.17 2.88 -2.42
CA ILE A 74 0.97 1.97 -2.52
C ILE A 74 0.86 0.82 -1.53
N PHE A 75 1.41 -0.33 -1.92
CA PHE A 75 1.62 -1.48 -1.05
C PHE A 75 3.13 -1.72 -0.93
N PRO A 76 3.80 -1.19 0.11
CA PRO A 76 5.25 -1.32 0.29
C PRO A 76 5.75 -2.77 0.38
N GLU A 77 4.89 -3.71 0.76
CA GLU A 77 5.18 -5.16 0.77
C GLU A 77 5.46 -5.69 -0.66
N GLY A 78 4.79 -5.12 -1.66
CA GLY A 78 4.99 -5.41 -3.08
C GLY A 78 4.50 -6.80 -3.55
N THR A 79 3.84 -7.56 -2.67
CA THR A 79 3.25 -8.87 -2.95
C THR A 79 2.24 -9.24 -1.86
N ASP A 80 1.38 -10.21 -2.15
CA ASP A 80 0.44 -10.76 -1.16
C ASP A 80 1.16 -11.63 -0.12
N LEU A 81 0.60 -11.70 1.09
CA LEU A 81 1.04 -12.59 2.16
C LEU A 81 0.63 -14.04 1.84
N THR A 82 1.64 -14.86 1.56
CA THR A 82 1.54 -16.31 1.34
C THR A 82 2.65 -16.99 2.13
N ASP A 83 2.55 -18.29 2.38
CA ASP A 83 3.61 -19.03 3.10
C ASP A 83 4.99 -18.85 2.45
N GLU A 84 5.03 -18.79 1.11
CA GLU A 84 6.25 -18.55 0.33
C GLU A 84 6.81 -17.14 0.51
N THR A 85 5.95 -16.11 0.46
CA THR A 85 6.41 -14.72 0.60
C THR A 85 6.77 -14.41 2.05
N LYS A 86 6.06 -15.00 3.01
CA LYS A 86 6.39 -14.97 4.44
C LYS A 86 7.75 -15.59 4.70
N ALA A 87 8.02 -16.81 4.21
CA ALA A 87 9.32 -17.46 4.40
C ALA A 87 10.50 -16.61 3.86
N ARG A 88 10.29 -15.91 2.74
CA ARG A 88 11.27 -14.95 2.20
C ARG A 88 11.44 -13.72 3.08
N SER A 89 10.35 -13.19 3.62
CA SER A 89 10.34 -12.08 4.58
C SER A 89 11.06 -12.48 5.88
N ASP A 90 10.83 -13.68 6.39
CA ASP A 90 11.47 -14.22 7.59
C ASP A 90 12.99 -14.39 7.38
N THR A 91 13.40 -14.90 6.22
CA THR A 91 14.83 -15.00 5.85
C THR A 91 15.49 -13.62 5.79
N PHE A 92 14.77 -12.62 5.26
CA PHE A 92 15.24 -11.24 5.27
C PHE A 92 15.34 -10.69 6.70
N ALA A 93 14.36 -10.96 7.55
CA ALA A 93 14.35 -10.52 8.93
C ALA A 93 15.54 -11.11 9.71
N GLU A 94 15.76 -12.42 9.62
CA GLU A 94 16.88 -13.11 10.26
C GLU A 94 18.24 -12.53 9.84
N LYS A 95 18.43 -12.31 8.52
CA LYS A 95 19.69 -11.77 7.99
C LYS A 95 19.99 -10.37 8.50
N ASN A 96 18.96 -9.56 8.78
CA ASN A 96 19.10 -8.18 9.23
C ASN A 96 18.90 -8.03 10.75
N GLY A 97 18.73 -9.13 11.50
CA GLY A 97 18.48 -9.09 12.93
C GLY A 97 17.14 -8.45 13.32
N LEU A 98 16.15 -8.49 12.43
CA LEU A 98 14.82 -7.96 12.65
C LEU A 98 13.88 -9.05 13.20
N GLN A 99 12.82 -8.64 13.88
CA GLN A 99 11.76 -9.56 14.29
C GLN A 99 11.02 -10.15 13.08
N LYS A 100 10.54 -11.38 13.24
CA LYS A 100 9.69 -12.03 12.24
C LYS A 100 8.25 -11.56 12.41
N TYR A 101 7.57 -11.37 11.29
CA TYR A 101 6.16 -10.98 11.27
C TYR A 101 5.30 -12.16 10.82
N GLU A 102 4.12 -12.26 11.41
CA GLU A 102 3.14 -13.32 11.15
C GLU A 102 1.98 -12.81 10.29
N TYR A 103 1.57 -11.55 10.46
CA TYR A 103 0.38 -10.98 9.81
C TYR A 103 0.69 -9.96 8.72
N VAL A 104 1.93 -9.46 8.62
CA VAL A 104 2.40 -8.56 7.57
C VAL A 104 3.76 -8.99 7.01
N LEU A 105 4.10 -8.50 5.81
CA LEU A 105 5.46 -8.63 5.26
C LEU A 105 6.31 -7.41 5.59
N HIS A 106 7.62 -7.57 5.68
CA HIS A 106 8.53 -6.44 5.87
C HIS A 106 8.44 -5.46 4.68
N PRO A 107 8.24 -4.14 4.92
CA PRO A 107 8.01 -3.18 3.85
C PRO A 107 9.29 -2.85 3.08
N ARG A 108 9.16 -2.66 1.77
CA ARG A 108 10.20 -2.07 0.93
C ARG A 108 10.08 -0.55 0.98
N THR A 109 10.97 0.09 1.73
CA THR A 109 10.86 1.52 2.05
C THR A 109 11.30 2.44 0.91
N THR A 110 12.15 1.99 -0.01
CA THR A 110 12.73 2.83 -1.08
C THR A 110 11.68 3.55 -1.93
N GLY A 111 10.63 2.85 -2.35
CA GLY A 111 9.56 3.43 -3.15
C GLY A 111 8.76 4.45 -2.35
N PHE A 112 8.44 4.13 -1.09
CA PHE A 112 7.73 5.03 -0.19
C PHE A 112 8.51 6.33 0.05
N THR A 113 9.79 6.23 0.42
CA THR A 113 10.60 7.43 0.70
C THR A 113 10.74 8.31 -0.52
N PHE A 114 10.92 7.71 -1.71
CA PHE A 114 11.02 8.48 -2.95
C PHE A 114 9.72 9.24 -3.28
N ILE A 115 8.56 8.63 -3.05
CA ILE A 115 7.26 9.29 -3.27
C ILE A 115 7.09 10.47 -2.32
N VAL A 116 7.33 10.24 -1.02
CA VAL A 116 7.15 11.28 -0.01
C VAL A 116 8.07 12.46 -0.28
N ASP A 117 9.33 12.20 -0.60
CA ASP A 117 10.32 13.23 -0.92
C ASP A 117 9.89 14.06 -2.15
N ARG A 118 9.54 13.38 -3.26
CA ARG A 118 9.12 14.04 -4.49
C ARG A 118 7.82 14.82 -4.39
N LEU A 119 6.81 14.27 -3.73
CA LEU A 119 5.53 14.96 -3.56
C LEU A 119 5.65 16.13 -2.57
N ARG A 120 6.56 16.03 -1.59
CA ARG A 120 6.88 17.14 -0.68
C ARG A 120 7.58 18.27 -1.44
N ASP A 121 8.58 17.97 -2.26
CA ASP A 121 9.27 18.95 -3.10
C ASP A 121 8.32 19.66 -4.07
N GLY A 122 7.37 18.92 -4.65
CA GLY A 122 6.33 19.45 -5.52
C GLY A 122 5.16 20.14 -4.80
N ASN A 123 5.23 20.31 -3.48
CA ASN A 123 4.16 20.88 -2.63
C ASN A 123 2.78 20.23 -2.88
N ASN A 124 2.76 18.93 -3.15
CA ASN A 124 1.57 18.14 -3.49
C ASN A 124 1.33 16.99 -2.49
N LEU A 125 1.89 17.09 -1.29
CA LEU A 125 1.72 16.14 -0.19
C LEU A 125 1.09 16.82 1.03
N ASP A 126 -0.18 16.52 1.31
CA ASP A 126 -0.90 16.99 2.50
C ASP A 126 -0.73 16.02 3.69
N ALA A 127 -0.97 14.72 3.47
CA ALA A 127 -0.88 13.71 4.51
C ALA A 127 -0.66 12.30 3.95
N VAL A 128 -0.06 11.44 4.76
CA VAL A 128 0.02 9.99 4.54
C VAL A 128 -1.10 9.31 5.33
N HIS A 129 -1.95 8.56 4.63
CA HIS A 129 -2.98 7.74 5.26
C HIS A 129 -2.44 6.33 5.46
N ASP A 130 -2.22 5.96 6.71
CA ASP A 130 -1.86 4.61 7.09
C ASP A 130 -3.11 3.75 7.27
N ILE A 131 -3.29 2.78 6.38
CA ILE A 131 -4.48 1.93 6.33
C ILE A 131 -4.07 0.49 6.70
N THR A 132 -4.79 -0.08 7.66
CA THR A 132 -4.73 -1.49 8.02
C THR A 132 -6.09 -2.12 7.72
N VAL A 133 -6.10 -3.23 6.98
CA VAL A 133 -7.32 -3.97 6.65
C VAL A 133 -7.27 -5.31 7.36
N ALA A 134 -8.34 -5.66 8.06
CA ALA A 134 -8.47 -6.95 8.72
C ALA A 134 -9.77 -7.64 8.33
N TYR A 135 -9.69 -8.97 8.19
CA TYR A 135 -10.79 -9.81 7.74
C TYR A 135 -11.14 -10.82 8.85
N PRO A 136 -12.19 -10.59 9.66
CA PRO A 136 -12.54 -11.45 10.78
C PRO A 136 -12.98 -12.86 10.33
N GLN A 137 -13.51 -12.97 9.11
CA GLN A 137 -13.96 -14.21 8.47
C GLN A 137 -13.63 -14.18 6.98
N ASN A 138 -13.29 -15.34 6.40
CA ASN A 138 -13.00 -15.52 4.97
C ASN A 138 -11.94 -14.56 4.42
N ILE A 139 -10.68 -14.73 4.83
CA ILE A 139 -9.54 -13.98 4.28
C ILE A 139 -9.45 -14.30 2.78
N PRO A 140 -9.73 -13.33 1.89
CA PRO A 140 -9.66 -13.60 0.47
C PRO A 140 -8.17 -13.68 0.09
N GLN A 141 -7.68 -14.87 -0.28
CA GLN A 141 -6.27 -15.05 -0.67
C GLN A 141 -6.00 -14.74 -2.15
N THR A 142 -6.99 -14.90 -3.03
CA THR A 142 -6.84 -14.66 -4.48
C THR A 142 -8.05 -13.97 -5.09
N GLU A 143 -7.84 -13.12 -6.11
CA GLU A 143 -8.91 -12.44 -6.89
C GLU A 143 -9.96 -13.41 -7.45
N LYS A 144 -9.56 -14.68 -7.69
CA LYS A 144 -10.47 -15.76 -8.10
C LYS A 144 -11.57 -16.05 -7.07
N HIS A 145 -11.30 -15.90 -5.77
CA HIS A 145 -12.31 -16.14 -4.74
C HIS A 145 -13.48 -15.14 -4.83
N LEU A 146 -13.19 -13.89 -5.21
CA LEU A 146 -14.23 -12.87 -5.45
C LEU A 146 -15.04 -13.18 -6.70
N LEU A 147 -14.38 -13.59 -7.79
CA LEU A 147 -15.06 -14.00 -9.03
C LEU A 147 -15.96 -15.24 -8.83
N CYS A 148 -15.60 -16.12 -7.89
CA CYS A 148 -16.41 -17.26 -7.49
C CYS A 148 -17.51 -16.93 -6.45
N GLY A 149 -17.71 -15.66 -6.11
CA GLY A 149 -18.78 -15.21 -5.22
C GLY A 149 -18.50 -15.41 -3.72
N ASN A 150 -17.28 -15.78 -3.34
CA ASN A 150 -16.90 -15.91 -1.93
C ASN A 150 -16.36 -14.57 -1.43
N PHE A 151 -17.28 -13.68 -1.03
CA PHE A 151 -16.95 -12.38 -0.45
C PHE A 151 -16.77 -12.47 1.07
N PRO A 152 -15.83 -11.72 1.65
CA PRO A 152 -15.76 -11.55 3.09
C PRO A 152 -17.06 -10.91 3.58
N LYS A 153 -17.66 -11.48 4.63
CA LYS A 153 -18.91 -10.98 5.21
C LYS A 153 -18.74 -9.64 5.93
N GLU A 154 -17.52 -9.39 6.38
CA GLU A 154 -17.17 -8.25 7.21
C GLU A 154 -15.71 -7.88 6.94
N ILE A 155 -15.42 -6.58 6.90
CA ILE A 155 -14.09 -6.03 6.64
C ILE A 155 -13.91 -4.87 7.60
N HIS A 156 -12.81 -4.87 8.34
CA HIS A 156 -12.45 -3.82 9.28
C HIS A 156 -11.34 -2.97 8.68
N PHE A 157 -11.58 -1.66 8.58
CA PHE A 157 -10.58 -0.69 8.18
C PHE A 157 -10.16 0.13 9.39
N HIS A 158 -8.87 0.12 9.69
CA HIS A 158 -8.26 1.06 10.63
C HIS A 158 -7.43 2.06 9.83
N VAL A 159 -7.79 3.35 9.93
CA VAL A 159 -7.20 4.43 9.13
C VAL A 159 -6.62 5.47 10.08
N CYS A 160 -5.32 5.72 9.97
CA CYS A 160 -4.63 6.80 10.67
C CYS A 160 -4.12 7.83 9.65
N ARG A 161 -4.46 9.10 9.86
CA ARG A 161 -3.94 10.21 9.04
C ARG A 161 -2.70 10.80 9.69
N HIS A 162 -1.60 10.85 8.96
CA HIS A 162 -0.34 11.49 9.37
C HIS A 162 -0.11 12.73 8.51
N PRO A 163 -0.32 13.95 9.05
CA PRO A 163 -0.02 15.19 8.34
C PRO A 163 1.43 15.26 7.89
N VAL A 164 1.72 15.93 6.77
CA VAL A 164 3.09 16.06 6.24
C VAL A 164 4.07 16.66 7.25
N GLU A 165 3.59 17.53 8.15
CA GLU A 165 4.37 18.17 9.21
C GLU A 165 4.80 17.17 10.30
N SER A 166 4.08 16.06 10.44
CA SER A 166 4.42 14.99 11.38
C SER A 166 5.42 13.98 10.82
N LEU A 167 5.69 14.04 9.51
CA LEU A 167 6.58 13.11 8.84
C LEU A 167 8.03 13.59 8.95
N PRO A 168 8.99 12.67 9.15
CA PRO A 168 10.41 13.01 9.12
C PRO A 168 10.84 13.65 7.78
N THR A 169 11.89 14.46 7.85
CA THR A 169 12.46 15.15 6.69
C THR A 169 13.55 14.35 5.99
N SER A 170 14.38 13.60 6.73
CA SER A 170 15.44 12.78 6.13
C SER A 170 14.89 11.49 5.52
N VAL A 171 15.58 10.97 4.50
CA VAL A 171 15.21 9.72 3.85
C VAL A 171 15.37 8.55 4.82
N GLU A 172 16.45 8.54 5.60
CA GLU A 172 16.75 7.52 6.59
C GLU A 172 15.66 7.45 7.67
N ASP A 173 15.24 8.59 8.21
CA ASP A 173 14.18 8.64 9.23
C ASP A 173 12.81 8.26 8.64
N LEU A 174 12.54 8.58 7.37
CA LEU A 174 11.33 8.12 6.68
C LEU A 174 11.32 6.60 6.49
N GLN A 175 12.47 5.99 6.22
CA GLN A 175 12.57 4.52 6.15
C GLN A 175 12.26 3.90 7.51
N LEU A 176 12.85 4.41 8.59
CA LEU A 176 12.59 3.96 9.96
C LEU A 176 11.12 4.19 10.35
N TRP A 177 10.55 5.33 9.99
CA TRP A 177 9.14 5.64 10.23
C TRP A 177 8.22 4.60 9.57
N CYS A 178 8.49 4.26 8.30
CA CYS A 178 7.75 3.26 7.56
C CYS A 178 7.89 1.87 8.20
N GLN A 179 9.10 1.45 8.56
CA GLN A 179 9.33 0.17 9.27
C GLN A 179 8.55 0.10 10.58
N LYS A 180 8.56 1.19 11.37
CA LYS A 180 7.80 1.28 12.62
C LYS A 180 6.29 1.20 12.41
N ARG A 181 5.74 1.79 11.34
CA ARG A 181 4.31 1.62 11.00
C ARG A 181 3.98 0.15 10.77
N TRP A 182 4.86 -0.62 10.13
CA TRP A 182 4.64 -2.05 9.90
C TRP A 182 4.74 -2.88 11.17
N GLU A 183 5.65 -2.54 12.08
CA GLU A 183 5.70 -3.15 13.42
C GLU A 183 4.39 -2.92 14.18
N GLU A 184 3.88 -1.69 14.20
CA GLU A 184 2.59 -1.38 14.85
C GLU A 184 1.41 -2.09 14.18
N LYS A 185 1.45 -2.29 12.85
CA LYS A 185 0.45 -3.07 12.12
C LYS A 185 0.47 -4.54 12.49
N GLU A 186 1.66 -5.14 12.58
CA GLU A 186 1.83 -6.52 13.01
C GLU A 186 1.16 -6.73 14.38
N GLU A 187 1.48 -5.86 15.34
CA GLU A 187 0.95 -5.99 16.69
C GLU A 187 -0.57 -5.75 16.74
N ARG A 188 -1.07 -4.78 15.97
CA ARG A 188 -2.50 -4.51 15.85
C ARG A 188 -3.24 -5.71 15.24
N LEU A 189 -2.69 -6.31 14.20
CA LEU A 189 -3.30 -7.48 13.56
C LEU A 189 -3.22 -8.72 14.46
N ARG A 190 -2.13 -8.90 15.20
CA ARG A 190 -2.02 -9.92 16.26
C ARG A 190 -3.14 -9.78 17.27
N HIS A 191 -3.32 -8.60 17.87
CA HIS A 191 -4.41 -8.33 18.80
C HIS A 191 -5.79 -8.55 18.18
N PHE A 192 -5.98 -8.18 16.91
CA PHE A 192 -7.24 -8.38 16.21
C PHE A 192 -7.56 -9.87 16.05
N TYR A 193 -6.59 -10.67 15.58
CA TYR A 193 -6.81 -12.09 15.26
C TYR A 193 -6.80 -13.01 16.50
N GLU A 194 -6.02 -12.68 17.53
CA GLU A 194 -5.98 -13.41 18.80
C GLU A 194 -7.08 -12.97 19.78
N GLY A 195 -7.54 -11.73 19.65
CA GLY A 195 -8.55 -11.13 20.51
C GLY A 195 -9.98 -11.22 19.99
N LYS A 196 -10.75 -10.15 20.23
CA LYS A 196 -12.20 -10.11 19.96
C LYS A 196 -12.57 -9.78 18.50
N LYS A 197 -11.58 -9.65 17.60
CA LYS A 197 -11.77 -9.35 16.17
C LYS A 197 -12.47 -8.02 15.87
N TYR A 198 -12.15 -6.99 16.64
CA TYR A 198 -12.44 -5.59 16.32
C TYR A 198 -11.22 -4.74 16.65
N PHE A 199 -11.08 -3.58 16.00
CA PHE A 199 -10.10 -2.57 16.39
C PHE A 199 -10.68 -1.77 17.56
N ASP A 200 -9.92 -1.64 18.65
CA ASP A 200 -10.27 -0.70 19.74
C ASP A 200 -10.23 0.74 19.20
N VAL A 201 -11.24 1.53 19.55
CA VAL A 201 -11.46 2.92 19.09
C VAL A 201 -10.65 3.90 19.94
#